data_AF-X0XKI5-F1
#
_entry.id   AF-X0XKI5-F1
#
_cell.length_a   1.000
_cell.length_b   1.000
_cell.length_c   1.000
_cell.angle_alpha   90.00
_cell.angle_beta   90.00
_cell.angle_gamma   90.00
#
_symmetry.space_group_name_H-M   'P 1'
#
loop_
_entity.id
_entity.type
_entity.pdbx_description
1 polymer ?
#
loop_
_entity_poly.entity_id
_entity_poly.type
_entity_poly.pdbx_seq_one_letter_code
_entity_poly.pdbx_strand_id
1 'polypeptide(L)'
;ALFFALPTHAVTIDWVTVGAPDNAADTDSSNDRCGPFGDQPCGSVAYTYLIGRYETTNAQYAEFLNAVADTDTYGLYSTSMSSDYGGIVRTGDSGSYDYSAISGREDMPVNLVSFYDALRFANWLHNGQPTGAQDTGTTEDGAYTITAQGITDNSITRNTGATIVLTSEDEWYKAAYFNGTGYFEYPAGSDTQTTCAVPGATANTANCDEVVDDLTNVGSYTGSASPNGTFDQGGNVWEWNEAIIYDSERV
;
A
#
# COMPACT_ATOMS: atom_id res chain seq x y z
N ALA A 1 -6.35 38.57 4.17
CA ALA A 1 -6.31 37.16 3.72
C ALA A 1 -5.60 36.38 4.81
N LEU A 2 -6.32 35.51 5.51
CA LEU A 2 -5.72 34.64 6.52
C LEU A 2 -5.08 33.47 5.75
N PHE A 3 -3.75 33.50 5.60
CA PHE A 3 -3.01 32.36 5.11
C PHE A 3 -2.99 31.32 6.22
N PHE A 4 -3.76 30.24 6.07
CA PHE A 4 -3.47 29.03 6.82
C PHE A 4 -2.13 28.52 6.30
N ALA A 5 -1.12 28.49 7.17
CA ALA A 5 0.08 27.71 6.90
C ALA A 5 -0.38 26.25 6.77
N LEU A 6 -0.16 25.63 5.62
CA LEU A 6 -0.21 24.17 5.54
C LEU A 6 0.83 23.65 6.55
N PRO A 7 0.49 22.65 7.39
CA PRO A 7 1.48 22.07 8.29
C PRO A 7 2.67 21.58 7.45
N THR A 8 3.89 21.84 7.93
CA THR A 8 5.15 21.47 7.27
C THR A 8 5.44 19.96 7.29
N HIS A 9 4.42 19.16 7.59
CA HIS A 9 4.47 17.76 8.01
C HIS A 9 3.24 16.99 7.51
N ALA A 10 2.98 17.05 6.20
CA ALA A 10 1.86 16.34 5.58
C ALA A 10 2.39 15.36 4.55
N VAL A 11 2.18 14.06 4.81
CA VAL A 11 2.31 13.00 3.81
C VAL A 11 1.45 13.36 2.61
N THR A 12 2.07 13.40 1.45
CA THR A 12 1.38 13.49 0.16
C THR A 12 1.55 12.16 -0.55
N ILE A 13 0.44 11.60 -1.01
CA ILE A 13 0.43 10.41 -1.87
C ILE A 13 0.26 10.90 -3.32
N ASP A 14 1.09 10.39 -4.21
CA ASP A 14 0.95 10.59 -5.65
C ASP A 14 -0.12 9.63 -6.16
N TRP A 15 -1.26 10.16 -6.60
CA TRP A 15 -2.41 9.37 -7.00
C TRP A 15 -2.52 9.28 -8.53
N VAL A 16 -2.87 8.11 -9.05
CA VAL A 16 -3.27 7.91 -10.45
C VAL A 16 -4.74 7.51 -10.56
N THR A 17 -5.39 7.95 -11.64
CA THR A 17 -6.80 7.64 -11.91
C THR A 17 -6.93 6.33 -12.66
N VAL A 18 -7.68 5.38 -12.09
CA VAL A 18 -8.11 4.16 -12.77
C VAL A 18 -9.54 4.35 -13.26
N GLY A 19 -9.69 4.42 -14.58
CA GLY A 19 -10.96 4.74 -15.25
C GLY A 19 -11.82 3.52 -15.59
N ALA A 20 -12.67 3.70 -16.61
CA ALA A 20 -13.54 2.66 -17.18
C ALA A 20 -14.40 1.93 -16.12
N PRO A 21 -15.35 2.63 -15.46
CA PRO A 21 -16.29 1.98 -14.56
C PRO A 21 -17.11 0.92 -15.29
N ASP A 22 -17.62 -0.06 -14.55
CA ASP A 22 -18.42 -1.18 -15.05
C ASP A 22 -17.66 -2.06 -16.08
N ASN A 23 -16.33 -2.11 -15.99
CA ASN A 23 -15.54 -3.02 -16.80
C ASN A 23 -15.80 -4.47 -16.42
N ALA A 24 -15.80 -5.36 -17.40
CA ALA A 24 -15.90 -6.79 -17.14
C ALA A 24 -14.65 -7.30 -16.41
N ALA A 25 -14.81 -8.33 -15.58
CA ALA A 25 -13.70 -9.05 -14.97
C ALA A 25 -12.87 -9.82 -16.00
N ASP A 26 -11.63 -10.13 -15.66
CA ASP A 26 -10.76 -11.04 -16.42
C ASP A 26 -11.27 -12.47 -16.31
N THR A 27 -11.82 -12.97 -17.41
CA THR A 27 -12.36 -14.33 -17.49
C THR A 27 -11.31 -15.37 -17.91
N ASP A 28 -10.09 -14.96 -18.27
CA ASP A 28 -9.05 -15.93 -18.62
C ASP A 28 -8.77 -16.84 -17.42
N SER A 29 -8.72 -18.14 -17.68
CA SER A 29 -8.47 -19.16 -16.66
C SER A 29 -7.01 -19.49 -16.44
N SER A 30 -6.10 -18.97 -17.27
CA SER A 30 -4.67 -19.03 -17.00
C SER A 30 -4.19 -17.95 -16.04
N ASN A 31 -4.93 -16.85 -15.91
CA ASN A 31 -4.56 -15.71 -15.08
C ASN A 31 -4.99 -15.91 -13.62
N ASP A 32 -4.41 -15.11 -12.73
CA ASP A 32 -4.73 -15.13 -11.31
C ASP A 32 -6.24 -14.96 -11.06
N ARG A 33 -6.69 -15.61 -9.99
CA ARG A 33 -8.09 -15.68 -9.58
C ARG A 33 -8.26 -15.00 -8.23
N CYS A 34 -9.35 -14.25 -8.13
CA CYS A 34 -9.68 -13.44 -6.97
C CYS A 34 -10.72 -14.12 -6.09
N GLY A 35 -11.03 -13.45 -4.99
CA GLY A 35 -12.08 -13.83 -4.06
C GLY A 35 -11.59 -14.77 -2.97
N PRO A 36 -12.45 -15.09 -2.00
CA PRO A 36 -12.03 -15.75 -0.76
C PRO A 36 -11.49 -17.18 -0.94
N PHE A 37 -11.78 -17.79 -2.09
CA PHE A 37 -11.30 -19.11 -2.47
C PHE A 37 -10.37 -19.07 -3.69
N GLY A 38 -9.96 -17.89 -4.18
CA GLY A 38 -9.10 -17.77 -5.36
C GLY A 38 -9.66 -18.50 -6.59
N ASP A 39 -10.96 -18.41 -6.82
CA ASP A 39 -11.67 -19.11 -7.90
C ASP A 39 -12.54 -18.19 -8.77
N GLN A 40 -12.49 -16.88 -8.52
CA GLN A 40 -13.32 -15.89 -9.20
C GLN A 40 -12.53 -15.09 -10.24
N PRO A 41 -13.17 -14.69 -11.35
CA PRO A 41 -12.64 -13.64 -12.23
C PRO A 41 -12.32 -12.35 -11.48
N CYS A 42 -11.22 -11.68 -11.85
CA CYS A 42 -10.70 -10.48 -11.18
C CYS A 42 -10.99 -9.18 -11.93
N GLY A 43 -10.96 -8.05 -11.24
CA GLY A 43 -10.76 -6.72 -11.85
C GLY A 43 -12.03 -5.97 -12.24
N SER A 44 -13.22 -6.52 -11.99
CA SER A 44 -14.48 -5.81 -12.28
C SER A 44 -14.74 -4.72 -11.25
N VAL A 45 -14.70 -3.44 -11.66
CA VAL A 45 -14.93 -2.31 -10.75
C VAL A 45 -15.98 -1.35 -11.33
N ALA A 46 -17.04 -1.10 -10.58
CA ALA A 46 -18.21 -0.31 -11.00
C ALA A 46 -18.00 1.22 -11.00
N TYR A 47 -16.82 1.70 -10.59
CA TYR A 47 -16.52 3.12 -10.45
C TYR A 47 -15.09 3.46 -10.86
N THR A 48 -14.86 4.75 -11.07
CA THR A 48 -13.52 5.33 -11.19
C THR A 48 -12.97 5.60 -9.79
N TYR A 49 -11.69 5.31 -9.58
CA TYR A 49 -11.01 5.53 -8.29
C TYR A 49 -9.59 6.04 -8.51
N LEU A 50 -8.97 6.44 -7.42
CA LEU A 50 -7.57 6.78 -7.34
C LEU A 50 -6.83 5.67 -6.61
N ILE A 51 -5.63 5.35 -7.07
CA ILE A 51 -4.69 4.43 -6.39
C ILE A 51 -3.33 5.12 -6.30
N GLY A 52 -2.54 4.79 -5.29
CA GLY A 52 -1.16 5.27 -5.20
C GLY A 52 -0.39 4.88 -6.46
N ARG A 53 0.34 5.83 -7.06
CA ARG A 53 1.24 5.57 -8.18
C ARG A 53 2.34 4.58 -7.78
N TYR A 54 2.74 4.66 -6.51
CA TYR A 54 3.84 3.95 -5.89
C TYR A 54 3.38 3.35 -4.57
N GLU A 55 4.14 2.38 -4.08
CA GLU A 55 4.05 1.88 -2.71
C GLU A 55 4.27 3.02 -1.69
N THR A 56 3.75 2.86 -0.46
CA THR A 56 4.03 3.82 0.62
C THR A 56 5.49 3.72 1.03
N THR A 57 6.19 4.85 1.09
CA THR A 57 7.62 4.90 1.38
C THR A 57 7.95 4.92 2.87
N ASN A 58 9.19 4.57 3.22
CA ASN A 58 9.69 4.68 4.60
C ASN A 58 9.59 6.11 5.14
N ALA A 59 9.86 7.13 4.33
CA ALA A 59 9.73 8.53 4.76
C ALA A 59 8.28 8.89 5.11
N GLN A 60 7.31 8.45 4.30
CA GLN A 60 5.88 8.69 4.57
C GLN A 60 5.40 7.94 5.81
N TYR A 61 5.84 6.69 6.01
CA TYR A 61 5.46 5.93 7.18
C TYR A 61 6.15 6.43 8.47
N ALA A 62 7.40 6.92 8.38
CA ALA A 62 8.07 7.57 9.51
C ALA A 62 7.35 8.86 9.96
N GLU A 63 6.81 9.64 9.02
CA GLU A 63 5.97 10.81 9.32
C GLU A 63 4.72 10.41 10.12
N PHE A 64 4.05 9.33 9.69
CA PHE A 64 2.91 8.75 10.41
C PHE A 64 3.29 8.30 11.83
N LEU A 65 4.40 7.56 11.98
CA LEU A 65 4.88 7.12 13.30
C LEU A 65 5.17 8.32 14.22
N ASN A 66 5.83 9.36 13.72
CA ASN A 66 6.07 10.58 14.51
C ASN A 66 4.79 11.34 14.87
N ALA A 67 3.70 11.18 14.11
CA ALA A 67 2.44 11.84 14.40
C ALA A 67 1.65 11.13 15.50
N VAL A 68 1.74 9.80 15.62
CA VAL A 68 0.84 9.03 16.48
C VAL A 68 1.51 8.07 17.47
N ALA A 69 2.79 7.75 17.29
CA ALA A 69 3.45 6.66 17.99
C ALA A 69 4.47 7.10 19.05
N ASP A 70 4.34 8.31 19.63
CA ASP A 70 5.10 8.72 20.82
C ASP A 70 5.04 7.63 21.90
N THR A 71 3.84 7.12 22.16
CA THR A 71 3.59 5.84 22.82
C THR A 71 3.00 4.89 21.78
N ASP A 72 3.83 4.02 21.22
CA ASP A 72 3.43 3.03 20.21
C ASP A 72 2.55 1.93 20.82
N THR A 73 1.28 2.25 21.03
CA THR A 73 0.32 1.45 21.80
C THR A 73 -0.08 0.17 21.07
N TYR A 74 -0.17 0.24 19.74
CA TYR A 74 -0.55 -0.87 18.88
C TYR A 74 0.62 -1.51 18.13
N GLY A 75 1.86 -1.06 18.37
CA GLY A 75 3.05 -1.66 17.78
C GLY A 75 3.20 -1.39 16.28
N LEU A 76 2.84 -0.19 15.84
CA LEU A 76 2.95 0.28 14.45
C LEU A 76 4.39 0.19 13.91
N TYR A 77 5.37 0.24 14.81
CA TYR A 77 6.78 0.02 14.50
C TYR A 77 7.25 -1.35 14.96
N SER A 78 7.69 -2.17 14.00
CA SER A 78 8.47 -3.37 14.28
C SER A 78 9.94 -3.03 14.48
N THR A 79 10.60 -3.59 15.50
CA THR A 79 12.05 -3.39 15.68
C THR A 79 12.87 -3.88 14.48
N SER A 80 12.32 -4.80 13.69
CA SER A 80 12.95 -5.27 12.44
C SER A 80 12.99 -4.19 11.35
N MET A 81 12.22 -3.11 11.45
CA MET A 81 12.31 -1.97 10.51
C MET A 81 13.67 -1.26 10.57
N SER A 82 14.43 -1.46 11.66
CA SER A 82 15.82 -0.98 11.79
C SER A 82 16.88 -1.98 11.32
N SER A 83 16.46 -3.14 10.80
CA SER A 83 17.38 -4.15 10.24
C SER A 83 17.82 -3.79 8.82
N ASP A 84 18.74 -4.58 8.26
CA ASP A 84 19.32 -4.36 6.93
C ASP A 84 18.27 -4.34 5.79
N TYR A 85 17.14 -5.02 5.96
CA TYR A 85 16.03 -5.03 4.99
C TYR A 85 14.89 -4.07 5.33
N GLY A 86 14.96 -3.40 6.48
CA GLY A 86 14.00 -2.38 6.87
C GLY A 86 14.37 -1.00 6.32
N GLY A 87 13.71 0.04 6.79
CA GLY A 87 14.00 1.40 6.35
C GLY A 87 13.73 2.49 7.38
N ILE A 88 13.43 2.16 8.64
CA ILE A 88 13.08 3.14 9.68
C ILE A 88 13.81 2.81 10.97
N VAL A 89 14.46 3.82 11.55
CA VAL A 89 15.05 3.74 12.89
C VAL A 89 14.16 4.46 13.90
N ARG A 90 13.98 3.85 15.07
CA ARG A 90 13.36 4.46 16.25
C ARG A 90 14.39 4.78 17.31
N THR A 91 14.35 5.99 17.86
CA THR A 91 15.15 6.43 19.03
C THR A 91 14.24 6.96 20.14
N GLY A 92 14.82 7.22 21.32
CA GLY A 92 14.05 7.68 22.49
C GLY A 92 13.41 6.54 23.27
N ASP A 93 12.47 6.90 24.13
CA ASP A 93 11.74 6.00 25.03
C ASP A 93 10.23 6.14 24.82
N SER A 94 9.46 5.16 25.29
CA SER A 94 8.00 5.20 25.22
C SER A 94 7.46 6.48 25.88
N GLY A 95 6.62 7.22 25.14
CA GLY A 95 6.14 8.55 25.49
C GLY A 95 6.91 9.69 24.79
N SER A 96 8.01 9.39 24.11
CA SER A 96 8.84 10.35 23.37
C SER A 96 9.71 9.64 22.33
N TYR A 97 9.13 8.71 21.57
CA TYR A 97 9.84 8.06 20.47
C TYR A 97 10.02 9.03 19.30
N ASP A 98 11.19 8.99 18.67
CA ASP A 98 11.45 9.67 17.40
C ASP A 98 11.73 8.61 16.32
N TYR A 99 11.14 8.80 15.15
CA TYR A 99 11.26 7.90 14.00
C TYR A 99 11.89 8.63 12.83
N SER A 100 12.81 7.98 12.13
CA SER A 100 13.39 8.53 10.90
C SER A 100 13.68 7.42 9.92
N ALA A 101 13.51 7.73 8.63
CA ALA A 101 13.97 6.82 7.59
C ALA A 101 15.49 6.65 7.67
N ILE A 102 15.97 5.43 7.43
CA ILE A 102 17.41 5.14 7.31
C ILE A 102 17.92 5.87 6.07
N SER A 103 19.07 6.55 6.20
CA SER A 103 19.64 7.33 5.10
C SER A 103 19.85 6.48 3.85
N GLY A 104 19.29 6.91 2.72
CA GLY A 104 19.31 6.20 1.45
C GLY A 104 18.14 5.24 1.21
N ARG A 105 17.23 5.09 2.18
CA ARG A 105 16.04 4.24 2.10
C ARG A 105 14.73 5.02 2.18
N GLU A 106 14.79 6.35 2.15
CA GLU A 106 13.65 7.25 2.30
C GLU A 106 12.53 6.94 1.30
N ASP A 107 12.90 6.68 0.05
CA ASP A 107 12.00 6.39 -1.08
C ASP A 107 11.81 4.89 -1.34
N MET A 108 12.40 4.00 -0.54
CA MET A 108 12.07 2.57 -0.59
C MET A 108 10.71 2.33 0.07
N PRO A 109 9.95 1.30 -0.35
CA PRO A 109 8.68 1.00 0.28
C PRO A 109 8.88 0.64 1.75
N VAL A 110 7.93 1.05 2.60
CA VAL A 110 7.85 0.53 3.96
C VAL A 110 7.48 -0.94 3.91
N ASN A 111 8.16 -1.74 4.71
CA ASN A 111 7.90 -3.16 4.88
C ASN A 111 7.76 -3.49 6.38
N LEU A 112 7.52 -4.77 6.67
CA LEU A 112 7.38 -5.27 8.05
C LEU A 112 6.20 -4.63 8.81
N VAL A 113 5.14 -4.32 8.07
CA VAL A 113 3.86 -3.81 8.57
C VAL A 113 2.81 -4.91 8.48
N SER A 114 2.00 -5.05 9.52
CA SER A 114 0.82 -5.90 9.47
C SER A 114 -0.27 -5.26 8.61
N PHE A 115 -1.27 -6.05 8.21
CA PHE A 115 -2.47 -5.51 7.59
C PHE A 115 -3.14 -4.42 8.46
N TYR A 116 -3.17 -4.61 9.78
CA TYR A 116 -3.82 -3.66 10.69
C TYR A 116 -3.02 -2.36 10.85
N ASP A 117 -1.70 -2.40 10.67
CA ASP A 117 -0.88 -1.20 10.60
C ASP A 117 -1.20 -0.39 9.34
N ALA A 118 -1.38 -1.09 8.21
CA ALA A 118 -1.81 -0.47 6.96
C ALA A 118 -3.21 0.17 7.07
N LEU A 119 -4.15 -0.48 7.77
CA LEU A 119 -5.47 0.13 8.05
C LEU A 119 -5.36 1.38 8.92
N ARG A 120 -4.50 1.37 9.93
CA ARG A 120 -4.26 2.53 10.81
C ARG A 120 -3.63 3.70 10.05
N PHE A 121 -2.69 3.42 9.13
CA PHE A 121 -2.14 4.42 8.22
C PHE A 121 -3.22 5.01 7.30
N ALA A 122 -4.08 4.17 6.73
CA ALA A 122 -5.21 4.62 5.91
C ALA A 122 -6.20 5.49 6.71
N ASN A 123 -6.53 5.09 7.95
CA ASN A 123 -7.34 5.91 8.87
C ASN A 123 -6.71 7.26 9.16
N TRP A 124 -5.41 7.29 9.46
CA TRP A 124 -4.70 8.53 9.74
C TRP A 124 -4.71 9.48 8.55
N LEU A 125 -4.46 8.99 7.33
CA LEU A 125 -4.59 9.78 6.11
C LEU A 125 -6.03 10.27 5.90
N HIS A 126 -7.01 9.37 6.05
CA HIS A 126 -8.44 9.68 5.94
C HIS A 126 -8.89 10.78 6.90
N ASN A 127 -8.36 10.77 8.12
CA ASN A 127 -8.69 11.72 9.19
C ASN A 127 -7.95 13.07 9.05
N GLY A 128 -7.18 13.25 7.97
CA GLY A 128 -6.45 14.50 7.72
C GLY A 128 -5.14 14.61 8.49
N GLN A 129 -4.51 13.47 8.80
CA GLN A 129 -3.16 13.36 9.38
C GLN A 129 -3.00 14.04 10.75
N PRO A 130 -3.92 13.80 11.72
CA PRO A 130 -3.82 14.40 13.04
C PRO A 130 -2.60 13.89 13.82
N THR A 131 -2.06 14.74 14.70
CA THR A 131 -1.07 14.35 15.71
C THR A 131 -1.78 14.08 17.03
N GLY A 132 -1.47 12.97 17.68
CA GLY A 132 -2.09 12.62 18.97
C GLY A 132 -1.92 11.15 19.33
N ALA A 133 -2.58 10.72 20.40
CA ALA A 133 -2.59 9.31 20.78
C ALA A 133 -3.24 8.44 19.69
N GLN A 134 -2.88 7.16 19.62
CA GLN A 134 -3.54 6.16 18.79
C GLN A 134 -4.94 5.86 19.35
N ASP A 135 -5.95 6.58 18.85
CA ASP A 135 -7.34 6.51 19.31
C ASP A 135 -8.31 6.70 18.13
N THR A 136 -9.61 6.81 18.42
CA THR A 136 -10.65 6.96 17.38
C THR A 136 -10.57 8.27 16.59
N GLY A 137 -9.84 9.27 17.08
CA GLY A 137 -9.60 10.52 16.37
C GLY A 137 -8.39 10.46 15.44
N THR A 138 -7.55 9.44 15.55
CA THR A 138 -6.30 9.31 14.77
C THR A 138 -6.29 8.03 13.93
N THR A 139 -6.19 6.85 14.56
CA THR A 139 -5.88 5.56 13.91
C THR A 139 -6.96 4.51 14.06
N GLU A 140 -7.78 4.53 15.12
CA GLU A 140 -8.71 3.43 15.42
C GLU A 140 -10.10 3.58 14.79
N ASP A 141 -10.39 4.74 14.19
CA ASP A 141 -11.63 4.96 13.42
C ASP A 141 -11.41 5.91 12.25
N GLY A 142 -12.33 5.92 11.28
CA GLY A 142 -12.23 6.71 10.05
C GLY A 142 -12.68 5.89 8.85
N ALA A 143 -11.73 5.54 7.98
CA ALA A 143 -11.97 4.63 6.86
C ALA A 143 -12.31 3.21 7.33
N TYR A 144 -11.80 2.81 8.50
CA TYR A 144 -12.00 1.52 9.12
C TYR A 144 -12.25 1.71 10.62
N THR A 145 -13.29 1.09 11.17
CA THR A 145 -13.45 1.02 12.62
C THR A 145 -12.68 -0.19 13.16
N ILE A 146 -11.54 0.07 13.80
CA ILE A 146 -10.61 -0.95 14.29
C ILE A 146 -10.92 -1.26 15.75
N THR A 147 -11.24 -2.53 16.04
CA THR A 147 -11.52 -2.99 17.40
C THR A 147 -10.77 -4.29 17.68
N ALA A 148 -10.47 -4.56 18.96
CA ALA A 148 -9.82 -5.81 19.36
C ALA A 148 -10.61 -7.06 18.92
N GLN A 149 -11.95 -6.99 18.98
CA GLN A 149 -12.81 -8.07 18.49
C GLN A 149 -12.73 -8.19 16.97
N GLY A 150 -12.78 -7.07 16.24
CA GLY A 150 -12.66 -7.06 14.78
C GLY A 150 -11.33 -7.64 14.29
N ILE A 151 -10.23 -7.36 15.00
CA ILE A 151 -8.91 -7.97 14.76
C ILE A 151 -8.95 -9.47 15.03
N THR A 152 -9.48 -9.89 16.18
CA THR A 152 -9.57 -11.30 16.58
C THR A 152 -10.41 -12.13 15.61
N ASP A 153 -11.51 -11.56 15.13
CA ASP A 153 -12.43 -12.21 14.20
C ASP A 153 -12.02 -12.04 12.73
N ASN A 154 -10.94 -11.31 12.45
CA ASN A 154 -10.50 -10.93 11.10
C ASN A 154 -11.64 -10.33 10.25
N SER A 155 -12.44 -9.44 10.85
CA SER A 155 -13.73 -8.99 10.29
C SER A 155 -13.81 -7.49 9.98
N ILE A 156 -12.70 -6.76 10.14
CA ILE A 156 -12.63 -5.33 9.83
C ILE A 156 -12.79 -5.13 8.32
N THR A 157 -13.70 -4.24 7.95
CA THR A 157 -14.04 -3.86 6.57
C THR A 157 -14.16 -2.34 6.47
N ARG A 158 -14.01 -1.79 5.25
CA ARG A 158 -14.11 -0.35 5.02
C ARG A 158 -15.49 0.20 5.42
N ASN A 159 -15.49 1.35 6.08
CA ASN A 159 -16.68 2.09 6.47
C ASN A 159 -17.37 2.73 5.26
N THR A 160 -18.68 2.91 5.36
CA THR A 160 -19.44 3.64 4.33
C THR A 160 -18.97 5.08 4.26
N GLY A 161 -18.59 5.53 3.06
CA GLY A 161 -18.12 6.90 2.82
C GLY A 161 -16.62 7.11 3.03
N ALA A 162 -15.85 6.05 3.31
CA ALA A 162 -14.39 6.11 3.36
C ALA A 162 -13.81 6.62 2.02
N THR A 163 -12.83 7.52 2.11
CA THR A 163 -12.18 8.14 0.93
C THR A 163 -10.72 7.74 0.73
N ILE A 164 -10.06 7.21 1.75
CA ILE A 164 -8.72 6.63 1.70
C ILE A 164 -8.82 5.22 2.29
N VAL A 165 -8.49 4.21 1.50
CA VAL A 165 -8.67 2.79 1.83
C VAL A 165 -7.52 1.97 1.25
N LEU A 166 -7.30 0.78 1.77
CA LEU A 166 -6.61 -0.27 1.01
C LEU A 166 -7.49 -0.66 -0.17
N THR A 167 -6.87 -1.05 -1.28
CA THR A 167 -7.59 -1.55 -2.44
C THR A 167 -8.28 -2.88 -2.11
N SER A 168 -9.41 -3.14 -2.75
CA SER A 168 -9.88 -4.52 -2.92
C SER A 168 -8.96 -5.25 -3.90
N GLU A 169 -9.08 -6.57 -3.96
CA GLU A 169 -8.36 -7.38 -4.95
C GLU A 169 -8.71 -6.94 -6.38
N ASP A 170 -9.99 -6.68 -6.67
CA ASP A 170 -10.44 -6.18 -7.97
C ASP A 170 -9.87 -4.78 -8.30
N GLU A 171 -9.81 -3.88 -7.31
CA GLU A 171 -9.22 -2.55 -7.49
C GLU A 171 -7.71 -2.63 -7.75
N TRP A 172 -6.99 -3.51 -7.05
CA TRP A 172 -5.56 -3.70 -7.28
C TRP A 172 -5.29 -4.34 -8.64
N TYR A 173 -6.02 -5.41 -8.96
CA TYR A 173 -5.90 -6.17 -10.20
C TYR A 173 -6.20 -5.32 -11.43
N LYS A 174 -7.30 -4.56 -11.39
CA LYS A 174 -7.66 -3.65 -12.49
C LYS A 174 -6.57 -2.60 -12.72
N ALA A 175 -6.03 -2.01 -11.65
CA ALA A 175 -4.95 -1.03 -11.77
C ALA A 175 -3.70 -1.62 -12.46
N ALA A 176 -3.34 -2.86 -12.09
CA ALA A 176 -2.18 -3.56 -12.63
C ALA A 176 -2.32 -3.96 -14.09
N TYR A 177 -3.45 -4.55 -14.47
CA TYR A 177 -3.52 -5.33 -15.71
C TYR A 177 -4.46 -4.74 -16.78
N PHE A 178 -5.46 -3.93 -16.39
CA PHE A 178 -6.51 -3.51 -17.30
C PHE A 178 -6.07 -2.40 -18.26
N ASN A 179 -6.19 -2.64 -19.57
CA ASN A 179 -5.75 -1.73 -20.63
C ASN A 179 -6.86 -0.87 -21.26
N GLY A 180 -8.07 -0.90 -20.70
CA GLY A 180 -9.26 -0.23 -21.24
C GLY A 180 -10.20 -1.16 -22.02
N THR A 181 -9.71 -2.32 -22.48
CA THR A 181 -10.51 -3.29 -23.26
C THR A 181 -10.38 -4.73 -22.77
N GLY A 182 -9.30 -5.06 -22.08
CA GLY A 182 -9.02 -6.36 -21.49
C GLY A 182 -7.86 -6.25 -20.49
N TYR A 183 -7.31 -7.39 -20.10
CA TYR A 183 -6.24 -7.48 -19.10
C TYR A 183 -5.00 -8.11 -19.74
N PHE A 184 -3.83 -7.64 -19.32
CA PHE A 184 -2.56 -8.28 -19.62
C PHE A 184 -2.24 -9.35 -18.57
N GLU A 185 -1.42 -10.35 -18.94
CA GLU A 185 -0.96 -11.36 -17.99
C GLU A 185 0.02 -10.79 -16.94
N TYR A 186 0.78 -9.75 -17.29
CA TYR A 186 1.80 -9.12 -16.43
C TYR A 186 1.60 -7.61 -16.29
N PRO A 187 1.96 -7.02 -15.13
CA PRO A 187 1.52 -5.68 -14.74
C PRO A 187 2.13 -4.57 -15.60
N ALA A 188 3.28 -4.79 -16.24
CA ALA A 188 3.91 -3.81 -17.14
C ALA A 188 3.30 -3.79 -18.55
N GLY A 189 2.01 -4.11 -18.67
CA GLY A 189 1.26 -4.09 -19.93
C GLY A 189 1.72 -5.13 -20.95
N SER A 190 2.00 -6.35 -20.50
CA SER A 190 2.63 -7.40 -21.31
C SER A 190 1.97 -8.76 -21.06
N ASP A 191 1.80 -9.56 -22.11
CA ASP A 191 1.44 -10.99 -22.00
C ASP A 191 2.69 -11.89 -21.98
N THR A 192 3.87 -11.29 -21.86
CA THR A 192 5.14 -12.00 -21.67
C THR A 192 5.59 -11.81 -20.23
N GLN A 193 6.03 -12.91 -19.60
CA GLN A 193 6.55 -12.95 -18.24
C GLN A 193 7.48 -11.78 -17.92
N THR A 194 7.18 -11.10 -16.81
CA THR A 194 8.05 -10.05 -16.25
C THR A 194 9.43 -10.62 -15.95
N THR A 195 10.46 -9.89 -16.37
CA THR A 195 11.85 -10.31 -16.16
C THR A 195 12.41 -9.65 -14.90
N CYS A 196 12.94 -10.46 -13.97
CA CYS A 196 13.67 -9.92 -12.83
C CYS A 196 14.99 -9.28 -13.30
N ALA A 197 15.16 -8.00 -13.00
CA ALA A 197 16.34 -7.24 -13.39
C ALA A 197 16.64 -6.14 -12.38
N VAL A 198 17.84 -5.57 -12.43
CA VAL A 198 18.14 -4.34 -11.69
C VAL A 198 17.36 -3.14 -12.26
N PRO A 199 17.15 -2.06 -11.49
CA PRO A 199 16.38 -0.91 -11.93
C PRO A 199 16.87 -0.26 -13.23
N GLY A 200 15.93 0.30 -14.00
CA GLY A 200 16.22 0.96 -15.25
C GLY A 200 14.99 1.27 -16.11
N ALA A 201 15.25 1.58 -17.38
CA ALA A 201 14.22 1.91 -18.37
C ALA A 201 13.83 0.74 -19.29
N THR A 202 14.37 -0.46 -19.03
CA THR A 202 13.94 -1.67 -19.73
C THR A 202 12.47 -1.93 -19.39
N ALA A 203 11.66 -2.16 -20.40
CA ALA A 203 10.24 -2.46 -20.19
C ALA A 203 10.05 -3.87 -19.64
N ASN A 204 8.94 -4.08 -18.92
CA ASN A 204 8.54 -5.37 -18.37
C ASN A 204 9.62 -6.03 -17.48
N THR A 205 10.28 -5.21 -16.67
CA THR A 205 11.18 -5.65 -15.61
C THR A 205 10.72 -5.20 -14.23
N ALA A 206 11.04 -5.98 -13.21
CA ALA A 206 10.73 -5.68 -11.81
C ALA A 206 11.85 -6.17 -10.88
N ASN A 207 11.79 -5.73 -9.61
CA ASN A 207 12.61 -6.29 -8.54
C ASN A 207 11.98 -7.59 -8.02
N CYS A 208 12.39 -8.73 -8.56
CA CYS A 208 11.88 -10.05 -8.16
C CYS A 208 13.01 -11.08 -8.07
N ASP A 209 12.73 -12.25 -7.50
CA ASP A 209 13.68 -13.37 -7.36
C ASP A 209 15.05 -12.96 -6.81
N GLU A 210 15.06 -12.06 -5.82
CA GLU A 210 16.28 -11.58 -5.13
C GLU A 210 17.31 -10.92 -6.08
N VAL A 211 16.90 -10.45 -7.27
CA VAL A 211 17.85 -9.93 -8.29
C VAL A 211 18.66 -8.71 -7.83
N VAL A 212 18.11 -7.90 -6.93
CA VAL A 212 18.81 -6.77 -6.28
C VAL A 212 19.37 -7.15 -4.90
N ASP A 213 18.92 -8.26 -4.32
CA ASP A 213 19.19 -8.67 -2.91
C ASP A 213 18.76 -7.62 -1.87
N ASP A 214 17.85 -6.72 -2.24
CA ASP A 214 17.29 -5.65 -1.40
C ASP A 214 16.03 -5.06 -2.05
N LEU A 215 15.37 -4.14 -1.36
CA LEU A 215 14.32 -3.28 -1.91
C LEU A 215 14.91 -2.18 -2.78
N THR A 216 14.10 -1.65 -3.69
CA THR A 216 14.46 -0.53 -4.55
C THR A 216 13.57 0.66 -4.28
N ASN A 217 14.07 1.87 -4.55
CA ASN A 217 13.25 3.07 -4.49
C ASN A 217 12.05 2.91 -5.42
N VAL A 218 10.89 3.36 -4.97
CA VAL A 218 9.66 3.30 -5.76
C VAL A 218 9.84 3.99 -7.11
N GLY A 219 9.26 3.41 -8.16
CA GLY A 219 9.33 3.95 -9.53
C GLY A 219 10.68 3.82 -10.23
N SER A 220 11.65 3.09 -9.67
CA SER A 220 12.97 2.93 -10.30
C SER A 220 12.93 2.10 -11.60
N TYR A 221 11.87 1.31 -11.81
CA TYR A 221 11.59 0.58 -13.05
C TYR A 221 10.81 1.45 -14.05
N THR A 222 11.43 2.53 -14.49
CA THR A 222 10.81 3.59 -15.32
C THR A 222 10.20 3.11 -16.65
N GLY A 223 10.59 1.94 -17.15
CA GLY A 223 10.02 1.32 -18.35
C GLY A 223 8.83 0.39 -18.09
N SER A 224 8.46 0.16 -16.82
CA SER A 224 7.55 -0.91 -16.40
C SER A 224 6.29 -0.39 -15.69
N ALA A 225 5.87 0.84 -15.99
CA ALA A 225 4.58 1.33 -15.52
C ALA A 225 3.44 0.44 -16.03
N SER A 226 2.40 0.28 -15.22
CA SER A 226 1.18 -0.40 -15.63
C SER A 226 0.41 0.38 -16.70
N PRO A 227 -0.58 -0.23 -17.36
CA PRO A 227 -1.48 0.49 -18.26
C PRO A 227 -2.19 1.69 -17.60
N ASN A 228 -2.36 1.66 -16.27
CA ASN A 228 -2.98 2.74 -15.49
C ASN A 228 -1.96 3.65 -14.78
N GLY A 229 -0.67 3.45 -15.04
CA GLY A 229 0.40 4.33 -14.56
C GLY A 229 0.82 4.12 -13.10
N THR A 230 0.49 2.97 -12.52
CA THR A 230 1.07 2.46 -11.26
C THR A 230 2.42 1.81 -11.53
N PHE A 231 3.27 1.70 -10.52
CA PHE A 231 4.59 1.07 -10.60
C PHE A 231 4.71 -0.04 -9.57
N ASP A 232 5.73 -0.88 -9.77
CA ASP A 232 6.25 -1.85 -8.82
C ASP A 232 5.31 -3.03 -8.47
N GLN A 233 4.07 -3.06 -8.97
CA GLN A 233 3.12 -4.18 -8.79
C GLN A 233 3.61 -5.58 -9.26
N GLY A 234 4.75 -5.66 -9.94
CA GLY A 234 5.40 -6.92 -10.35
C GLY A 234 6.53 -7.38 -9.43
N GLY A 235 6.79 -6.70 -8.30
CA GLY A 235 7.90 -7.02 -7.40
C GLY A 235 8.08 -6.01 -6.27
N ASN A 236 9.30 -5.88 -5.76
CA ASN A 236 9.68 -5.01 -4.63
C ASN A 236 9.11 -5.48 -3.27
N VAL A 237 7.83 -5.23 -2.96
CA VAL A 237 7.16 -5.79 -1.78
C VAL A 237 5.78 -6.37 -2.12
N TRP A 238 5.28 -7.23 -1.25
CA TRP A 238 3.87 -7.61 -1.30
C TRP A 238 2.99 -6.43 -0.84
N GLU A 239 1.91 -6.20 -1.56
CA GLU A 239 0.98 -5.10 -1.29
C GLU A 239 -0.30 -5.63 -0.62
N TRP A 240 -0.57 -5.18 0.61
CA TRP A 240 -1.81 -5.53 1.31
C TRP A 240 -3.05 -5.00 0.56
N ASN A 241 -4.01 -5.88 0.33
CA ASN A 241 -5.35 -5.54 -0.14
C ASN A 241 -6.41 -6.12 0.81
N GLU A 242 -7.67 -5.72 0.65
CA GLU A 242 -8.74 -6.07 1.58
C GLU A 242 -9.23 -7.53 1.50
N ALA A 243 -8.69 -8.34 0.59
CA ALA A 243 -9.10 -9.74 0.48
C ALA A 243 -8.78 -10.53 1.77
N ILE A 244 -9.57 -11.58 1.98
CA ILE A 244 -9.28 -12.65 2.94
C ILE A 244 -9.29 -13.92 2.12
N ILE A 245 -8.11 -14.50 1.89
CA ILE A 245 -7.96 -15.67 1.04
C ILE A 245 -7.72 -16.87 1.94
N TYR A 246 -8.58 -17.89 1.89
CA TYR A 246 -8.44 -19.14 2.67
C TYR A 246 -8.14 -18.92 4.17
N ASP A 247 -8.82 -17.97 4.82
CA ASP A 247 -8.60 -17.59 6.23
C ASP A 247 -7.17 -17.08 6.51
N SER A 248 -6.51 -16.47 5.51
CA SER A 248 -5.16 -15.89 5.63
C SER A 248 -4.99 -15.06 6.90
N GLU A 249 -3.91 -15.32 7.64
CA GLU A 249 -3.56 -14.56 8.83
C GLU A 249 -3.15 -13.13 8.43
N ARG A 250 -3.88 -12.14 8.97
CA ARG A 250 -3.60 -10.72 8.80
C ARG A 250 -2.63 -10.24 9.89
N VAL A 251 -1.43 -10.83 9.88
CA VAL A 251 -0.35 -10.60 10.85
C VAL A 251 0.69 -9.60 10.35
#